data_AF-A0ABD2YGB8-F1
#
_entry.id   AF-A0ABD2YGB8-F1
#
_cell.length_a   1.000
_cell.length_b   1.000
_cell.length_c   1.000
_cell.angle_alpha   90.00
_cell.angle_beta   90.00
_cell.angle_gamma   90.00
#
_symmetry.space_group_name_H-M   'P 1'
#
loop_
_entity.id
_entity.type
_entity.pdbx_description
1 polymer ?
#
loop_
_entity_poly.entity_id
_entity_poly.type
_entity_poly.pdbx_seq_one_letter_code
_entity_poly.pdbx_strand_id
1 'polypeptide(L)'
;MKILKEYAGALTNFEVLDFLRSRGAGKDPTRLIAAIAPSEYKVYDYLEQTAASRQTRDTVNEFMEKCKIYDLAKAEILNIINIRPSSAAEIDPIIEECDARYGEKIELLVETVSDLLPPPPTQLESEEGIGVDKEQTSDEHQMEVTQ
;
A
#
# COMPACT_ATOMS: atom_id res chain seq x y z
N MET A 1 17.69 0.02 -26.54
CA MET A 1 17.84 -0.21 -25.08
C MET A 1 18.31 -1.66 -24.88
N LYS A 2 19.24 -1.93 -23.98
CA LYS A 2 19.64 -3.30 -23.59
C LYS A 2 19.47 -3.43 -22.08
N ILE A 3 18.92 -4.55 -21.62
CA ILE A 3 18.78 -4.85 -20.19
C ILE A 3 20.12 -5.35 -19.67
N LEU A 4 20.68 -4.69 -18.65
CA LEU A 4 21.97 -5.06 -18.05
C LEU A 4 21.80 -6.03 -16.87
N LYS A 5 20.71 -5.91 -16.11
CA LYS A 5 20.37 -6.75 -14.96
C LYS A 5 18.86 -6.88 -14.89
N GLU A 6 18.36 -8.11 -14.91
CA GLU A 6 16.91 -8.38 -14.88
C GLU A 6 16.31 -8.09 -13.49
N TYR A 7 17.03 -8.44 -12.42
CA TYR A 7 16.59 -8.23 -11.04
C TYR A 7 17.63 -7.43 -10.25
N ALA A 8 17.37 -6.14 -10.05
CA ALA A 8 18.27 -5.27 -9.29
C ALA A 8 18.15 -5.47 -7.78
N GLY A 9 16.95 -5.77 -7.29
CA GLY A 9 16.58 -5.96 -5.90
C GLY A 9 15.07 -5.82 -5.75
N ALA A 10 14.56 -6.10 -4.54
CA ALA A 10 13.17 -5.84 -4.20
C ALA A 10 13.00 -4.41 -3.66
N LEU A 11 11.79 -3.88 -3.82
CA LEU A 11 11.37 -2.60 -3.26
C LEU A 11 10.15 -2.84 -2.38
N THR A 12 10.12 -2.18 -1.23
CA THR A 12 8.95 -2.13 -0.35
C THR A 12 7.86 -1.23 -0.94
N ASN A 13 6.61 -1.49 -0.58
CA ASN A 13 5.47 -0.65 -0.94
C ASN A 13 5.68 0.81 -0.48
N PHE A 14 6.33 1.00 0.68
CA PHE A 14 6.72 2.31 1.20
C PHE A 14 7.70 3.04 0.27
N GLU A 15 8.78 2.39 -0.18
CA GLU A 15 9.77 3.01 -1.06
C GLU A 15 9.17 3.40 -2.42
N VAL A 16 8.29 2.55 -2.96
CA VAL A 16 7.56 2.86 -4.20
C VAL A 16 6.64 4.06 -3.99
N LEU A 17 5.90 4.10 -2.87
CA LEU A 17 4.99 5.21 -2.56
C LEU A 17 5.75 6.53 -2.33
N ASP A 18 6.87 6.50 -1.59
CA ASP A 18 7.73 7.67 -1.35
C ASP A 18 8.31 8.20 -2.67
N PHE A 19 8.76 7.29 -3.56
CA PHE A 19 9.21 7.65 -4.89
C PHE A 19 8.11 8.32 -5.72
N LEU A 20 6.90 7.78 -5.73
CA LEU A 20 5.76 8.36 -6.45
C LEU A 20 5.40 9.75 -5.90
N ARG A 21 5.38 9.92 -4.57
CA ARG A 21 5.18 11.22 -3.91
C ARG A 21 6.23 12.24 -4.32
N SER A 22 7.51 11.83 -4.41
CA SER A 22 8.62 12.69 -4.86
C SER A 22 8.48 13.14 -6.32
N ARG A 23 7.84 12.33 -7.18
CA ARG A 23 7.51 12.69 -8.57
C ARG A 23 6.27 13.59 -8.69
N GLY A 24 5.59 13.88 -7.58
CA GLY A 24 4.42 14.74 -7.52
C GLY A 24 3.09 14.02 -7.33
N ALA A 25 3.09 12.72 -7.03
CA ALA A 25 1.84 11.97 -6.84
C ALA A 25 1.19 12.47 -5.55
N GLY A 26 -0.09 12.83 -5.62
CA GLY A 26 -0.80 13.40 -4.49
C GLY A 26 -2.27 13.61 -4.83
N LYS A 27 -3.08 13.78 -3.78
CA LYS A 27 -4.52 14.05 -3.88
C LYS A 27 -4.86 15.46 -4.37
N ASP A 28 -3.90 16.39 -4.36
CA ASP A 28 -4.09 17.76 -4.81
C ASP A 28 -4.33 17.81 -6.34
N PRO A 29 -5.48 18.32 -6.81
CA PRO A 29 -5.79 18.45 -8.24
C PRO A 29 -4.75 19.29 -9.00
N THR A 30 -4.07 20.20 -8.31
CA THR A 30 -3.02 21.07 -8.88
C THR A 30 -1.71 20.31 -9.13
N ARG A 31 -1.46 19.19 -8.43
CA ARG A 31 -0.28 18.34 -8.64
C ARG A 31 -0.47 17.32 -9.77
N LEU A 32 -1.71 17.06 -10.19
CA LEU A 32 -2.05 16.12 -11.25
C LEU A 32 -1.65 16.56 -12.67
N ILE A 33 -1.18 17.81 -12.87
CA ILE A 33 -1.30 18.46 -14.19
C ILE A 33 -0.15 18.13 -15.18
N ALA A 34 0.98 17.51 -14.81
CA ALA A 34 2.03 17.32 -15.84
C ALA A 34 3.06 16.17 -15.74
N ALA A 35 3.32 15.55 -14.58
CA ALA A 35 4.54 14.74 -14.42
C ALA A 35 4.36 13.22 -14.30
N ILE A 36 3.12 12.73 -14.18
CA ILE A 36 2.83 11.36 -13.71
C ILE A 36 1.98 10.63 -14.73
N ALA A 37 2.43 9.45 -15.12
CA ALA A 37 1.68 8.60 -16.03
C ALA A 37 0.41 8.06 -15.35
N PRO A 38 -0.69 7.82 -16.09
CA PRO A 38 -1.90 7.21 -15.52
C PRO A 38 -1.64 5.87 -14.81
N SER A 39 -0.66 5.10 -15.27
CA SER A 39 -0.23 3.86 -14.62
C SER A 39 0.44 4.10 -13.27
N GLU A 40 1.25 5.15 -13.14
CA GLU A 40 1.90 5.52 -11.88
C GLU A 40 0.87 6.02 -10.86
N TYR A 41 -0.14 6.79 -11.30
CA TYR A 41 -1.21 7.26 -10.43
C TYR A 41 -2.08 6.11 -9.90
N LYS A 42 -2.40 5.10 -10.72
CA LYS A 42 -3.14 3.91 -10.26
C LYS A 42 -2.39 3.14 -9.16
N VAL A 43 -1.07 3.04 -9.29
CA VAL A 43 -0.23 2.40 -8.26
C VAL A 43 -0.22 3.26 -6.99
N TYR A 44 -0.09 4.58 -7.13
CA TYR A 44 -0.15 5.51 -6.01
C TYR A 44 -1.48 5.40 -5.25
N ASP A 45 -2.61 5.45 -5.96
CA ASP A 45 -3.95 5.38 -5.38
C ASP A 45 -4.17 4.08 -4.59
N TYR A 46 -3.73 2.94 -5.15
CA TYR A 46 -3.74 1.67 -4.43
C TYR A 46 -2.87 1.70 -3.17
N LEU A 47 -1.60 2.11 -3.29
CA LEU A 47 -0.64 2.09 -2.18
C LEU A 47 -1.04 3.06 -1.07
N GLU A 48 -1.70 4.18 -1.39
CA GLU A 48 -2.18 5.14 -0.42
C GLU A 48 -3.24 4.55 0.53
N GLN A 49 -4.02 3.57 0.07
CA GLN A 49 -5.01 2.84 0.85
C GLN A 49 -4.39 1.73 1.73
N THR A 50 -3.12 1.41 1.56
CA THR A 50 -2.42 0.36 2.33
C THR A 50 -1.69 0.91 3.56
N ALA A 51 -1.15 0.02 4.40
CA ALA A 51 -0.33 0.39 5.56
C ALA A 51 0.94 1.19 5.19
N ALA A 52 1.41 1.06 3.94
CA ALA A 52 2.58 1.78 3.45
C ALA A 52 2.42 3.31 3.48
N SER A 53 1.19 3.83 3.45
CA SER A 53 0.93 5.27 3.44
C SER A 53 1.29 5.97 4.73
N ARG A 54 1.18 5.26 5.86
CA ARG A 54 1.47 5.73 7.22
C ARG A 54 2.87 5.33 7.71
N GLN A 55 3.52 4.38 7.02
CA GLN A 55 4.90 3.99 7.32
C GLN A 55 5.89 5.13 7.07
N THR A 56 6.99 5.11 7.82
CA THR A 56 8.13 6.02 7.66
C THR A 56 9.41 5.23 7.47
N ARG A 57 10.44 5.88 6.90
CA ARG A 57 11.75 5.23 6.71
C ARG A 57 12.37 4.78 8.03
N ASP A 58 12.13 5.52 9.11
CA ASP A 58 12.64 5.18 10.44
C ASP A 58 11.94 3.92 10.99
N THR A 59 10.61 3.83 10.89
CA THR A 59 9.85 2.65 11.32
C THR A 59 10.25 1.38 10.56
N VAL A 60 10.49 1.49 9.24
CA VAL A 60 10.90 0.35 8.41
C VAL A 60 12.32 -0.10 8.77
N ASN A 61 13.24 0.83 8.99
CA ASN A 61 14.61 0.50 9.42
C ASN A 61 14.64 -0.12 10.82
N GLU A 62 13.88 0.42 11.77
CA GLU A 62 13.78 -0.14 13.11
C GLU A 62 13.22 -1.56 13.07
N PHE A 63 12.19 -1.79 12.25
CA PHE A 63 11.62 -3.12 12.05
C PHE A 63 12.67 -4.09 11.47
N MET A 64 13.42 -3.69 10.45
CA MET A 64 14.50 -4.52 9.90
C MET A 64 15.59 -4.87 10.91
N GLU A 65 15.93 -3.95 11.82
CA GLU A 65 16.89 -4.23 12.91
C GLU A 65 16.33 -5.23 13.91
N LYS A 66 15.08 -5.06 14.36
CA LYS A 66 14.43 -6.03 15.27
C LYS A 66 14.23 -7.38 14.60
N CYS A 67 13.96 -7.43 13.30
CA CYS A 67 13.79 -8.69 12.56
C CYS A 67 15.04 -9.57 12.53
N LYS A 68 16.24 -9.03 12.78
CA LYS A 68 17.48 -9.81 12.81
C LYS A 68 17.48 -10.88 13.90
N ILE A 69 16.71 -10.70 14.97
CA ILE A 69 16.63 -11.69 16.06
C ILE A 69 15.85 -12.95 15.65
N TYR A 70 15.01 -12.83 14.62
CA TYR A 70 14.14 -13.90 14.16
C TYR A 70 14.77 -14.70 13.00
N ASP A 71 15.91 -14.31 12.43
CA ASP A 71 16.51 -15.03 11.27
C ASP A 71 15.51 -15.22 10.10
N LEU A 72 14.76 -14.16 9.79
CA LEU A 72 13.83 -14.12 8.67
C LEU A 72 14.56 -13.89 7.35
N ALA A 73 14.11 -14.57 6.30
CA ALA A 73 14.57 -14.32 4.94
C ALA A 73 14.15 -12.92 4.48
N LYS A 74 14.92 -12.31 3.58
CA LYS A 74 14.63 -10.95 3.08
C LYS A 74 13.24 -10.82 2.44
N ALA A 75 12.76 -11.89 1.80
CA ALA A 75 11.43 -11.93 1.21
C ALA A 75 10.31 -11.99 2.27
N GLU A 76 10.53 -12.72 3.36
CA GLU A 76 9.60 -12.77 4.51
C GLU A 76 9.50 -11.39 5.16
N ILE A 77 10.64 -10.74 5.44
CA ILE A 77 10.69 -9.38 5.99
C ILE A 77 9.96 -8.38 5.07
N LEU A 78 10.22 -8.45 3.76
CA LEU A 78 9.55 -7.60 2.76
C LEU A 78 8.04 -7.79 2.77
N ASN A 79 7.57 -9.04 2.82
CA ASN A 79 6.14 -9.35 2.85
C ASN A 79 5.48 -8.87 4.15
N ILE A 80 6.15 -9.02 5.30
CA ILE A 80 5.65 -8.52 6.59
C ILE A 80 5.51 -6.99 6.55
N ILE A 81 6.51 -6.27 6.01
CA ILE A 81 6.45 -4.80 5.87
C ILE A 81 5.29 -4.39 4.97
N ASN A 82 5.07 -5.09 3.86
CA ASN A 82 4.05 -4.73 2.87
C ASN A 82 2.62 -5.06 3.30
N ILE A 83 2.41 -6.24 3.91
CA ILE A 83 1.09 -6.75 4.29
C ILE A 83 0.69 -6.24 5.67
N ARG A 84 1.66 -6.07 6.57
CA ARG A 84 1.45 -5.76 7.99
C ARG A 84 0.50 -6.78 8.66
N PRO A 85 0.95 -8.02 8.88
CA PRO A 85 0.13 -9.05 9.48
C PRO A 85 -0.28 -8.64 10.90
N SER A 86 -1.57 -8.71 11.19
CA SER A 86 -2.14 -8.32 12.48
C SER A 86 -2.42 -9.51 13.40
N SER A 87 -2.27 -10.72 12.88
CA SER A 87 -2.56 -11.98 13.57
C SER A 87 -1.58 -13.07 13.15
N ALA A 88 -1.42 -14.11 13.99
CA ALA A 88 -0.57 -15.26 13.67
C ALA A 88 -1.03 -15.98 12.39
N ALA A 89 -2.35 -16.08 12.16
CA ALA A 89 -2.93 -16.67 10.97
C ALA A 89 -2.55 -15.93 9.66
N GLU A 90 -2.22 -14.64 9.74
CA GLU A 90 -1.72 -13.86 8.59
C GLU A 90 -0.20 -14.05 8.38
N ILE A 91 0.53 -14.53 9.38
CA ILE A 91 1.97 -14.81 9.30
C ILE A 91 2.22 -16.19 8.67
N ASP A 92 1.36 -17.18 8.95
CA ASP A 92 1.47 -18.53 8.39
C ASP A 92 1.67 -18.58 6.86
N PRO A 93 0.93 -17.80 6.03
CA PRO A 93 1.17 -17.79 4.58
C PRO A 93 2.44 -17.03 4.16
N ILE A 94 3.05 -16.25 5.06
CA ILE A 94 4.24 -15.44 4.76
C ILE A 94 5.53 -16.21 5.06
N ILE A 95 5.55 -16.98 6.15
CA ILE A 95 6.73 -17.70 6.65
C ILE A 95 6.54 -19.20 6.42
N GLU A 96 7.47 -19.81 5.69
CA GLU A 96 7.47 -21.27 5.51
C GLU A 96 7.76 -21.98 6.84
N GLU A 97 6.97 -23.02 7.13
CA GLU A 97 7.08 -23.85 8.34
C GLU A 97 7.09 -23.03 9.64
N CYS A 98 6.22 -22.01 9.72
CA CYS A 98 6.18 -21.06 10.84
C CYS A 98 6.12 -21.74 12.21
N ASP A 99 5.26 -22.75 12.39
CA ASP A 99 5.07 -23.47 13.65
C ASP A 99 6.35 -24.20 14.09
N ALA A 100 7.05 -24.82 13.12
CA ALA A 100 8.26 -25.57 13.39
C ALA A 100 9.46 -24.66 13.70
N ARG A 101 9.53 -23.49 13.07
CA ARG A 101 10.64 -22.53 13.23
C ARG A 101 10.46 -21.60 14.42
N TYR A 102 9.23 -21.17 14.72
CA TYR A 102 8.98 -20.06 15.63
C TYR A 102 8.07 -20.40 16.80
N GLY A 103 7.07 -21.28 16.63
CA GLY A 103 6.12 -21.64 17.71
C GLY A 103 5.64 -20.40 18.49
N GLU A 104 5.99 -20.31 19.77
CA GLU A 104 5.62 -19.19 20.66
C GLU A 104 6.21 -17.81 20.24
N LYS A 105 7.26 -17.78 19.42
CA LYS A 105 7.87 -16.52 18.94
C LYS A 105 7.02 -15.79 17.90
N ILE A 106 6.03 -16.45 17.31
CA ILE A 106 5.12 -15.84 16.34
C ILE A 106 4.32 -14.73 17.01
N GLU A 107 3.86 -14.94 18.25
CA GLU A 107 3.13 -13.92 19.00
C GLU A 107 3.99 -12.67 19.25
N LEU A 108 5.26 -12.86 19.60
CA LEU A 108 6.22 -11.76 19.78
C LEU A 108 6.48 -11.01 18.46
N LEU A 109 6.49 -11.71 17.32
CA LEU A 109 6.60 -11.09 16.01
C LEU A 109 5.37 -10.25 15.66
N VAL A 110 4.16 -10.75 15.93
CA VAL A 110 2.90 -10.00 15.75
C VAL A 110 2.88 -8.74 16.63
N GLU A 111 3.33 -8.85 17.88
CA GLU A 111 3.46 -7.71 18.79
C GLU A 111 4.46 -6.68 18.25
N THR A 112 5.65 -7.14 17.83
CA THR A 112 6.68 -6.28 17.21
C THR A 112 6.15 -5.54 15.97
N VAL A 113 5.38 -6.23 15.13
CA VAL A 113 4.74 -5.64 13.94
C VAL A 113 3.71 -4.59 14.36
N SER A 114 2.90 -4.87 15.37
CA SER A 114 1.86 -3.96 15.84
C SER A 114 2.42 -2.69 16.49
N ASP A 115 3.55 -2.81 17.19
CA ASP A 115 4.23 -1.71 17.86
C ASP A 115 4.97 -0.77 16.89
N LEU A 116 5.56 -1.33 15.83
CA LEU A 116 6.41 -0.57 14.90
C LEU A 116 5.69 -0.13 13.62
N LEU A 117 4.81 -0.96 13.09
CA LEU A 117 4.16 -0.71 11.80
C LEU A 117 2.76 -0.14 12.01
N PRO A 118 2.52 1.11 11.57
CA PRO A 118 1.24 1.78 11.78
C PRO A 118 0.11 1.04 11.06
N PRO A 119 -1.12 1.07 11.62
CA PRO A 119 -2.26 0.45 10.98
C PRO A 119 -2.63 1.18 9.69
N PRO A 120 -3.18 0.47 8.69
CA PRO A 120 -3.65 1.08 7.45
C PRO A 120 -4.72 2.14 7.75
N PRO A 121 -4.87 3.15 6.87
CA PRO A 121 -5.98 4.10 6.98
C PRO A 121 -7.31 3.34 6.93
N THR A 122 -8.18 3.58 7.91
CA THR A 122 -9.52 2.97 7.94
C THR A 122 -10.35 3.57 6.81
N GLN A 123 -11.13 2.73 6.09
CA GLN A 123 -11.89 3.13 4.88
C GLN A 123 -12.78 4.38 5.05
N LEU A 124 -13.12 4.77 6.28
CA LEU A 124 -13.87 5.98 6.60
C LEU A 124 -13.13 7.29 6.24
N GLU A 125 -11.80 7.26 6.07
CA GLU A 125 -11.00 8.44 5.68
C GLU A 125 -10.83 8.56 4.14
N SER A 126 -11.23 7.53 3.37
CA SER A 126 -11.03 7.47 1.91
C SER A 126 -12.25 7.92 1.08
N GLU A 127 -13.42 8.12 1.70
CA GLU A 127 -14.66 8.42 0.96
C GLU A 127 -14.90 9.90 0.63
N GLU A 128 -14.10 10.85 1.14
CA GLU A 128 -14.30 12.29 0.83
C GLU A 128 -13.79 12.73 -0.56
N GLY A 129 -13.29 11.81 -1.40
CA GLY A 129 -12.62 12.15 -2.67
C GLY A 129 -13.31 11.71 -3.96
N ILE A 130 -14.35 10.88 -3.92
CA ILE A 130 -15.00 10.42 -5.16
C ILE A 130 -16.12 11.41 -5.48
N GLY A 131 -15.76 12.47 -6.20
CA GLY A 131 -16.68 13.26 -6.98
C GLY A 131 -17.44 12.31 -7.90
N VAL A 132 -18.68 12.04 -7.52
CA VAL A 132 -19.65 11.29 -8.31
C VAL A 132 -19.88 12.07 -9.59
N ASP A 133 -19.25 11.66 -10.70
CA ASP A 133 -19.79 11.97 -12.02
C ASP A 133 -21.10 11.18 -12.14
N LYS A 134 -22.16 11.81 -11.64
CA LYS A 134 -23.52 11.52 -12.06
C LYS A 134 -23.55 11.85 -13.56
N GLU A 135 -23.59 10.85 -14.42
CA GLU A 135 -24.18 11.02 -15.74
C GLU A 135 -25.66 11.42 -15.54
N GLN A 136 -25.88 12.73 -15.40
CA GLN A 136 -27.15 13.36 -15.66
C GLN A 136 -27.31 13.44 -17.18
N THR A 137 -28.05 12.49 -17.75
CA THR A 137 -28.78 12.75 -18.99
C THR A 137 -30.25 12.89 -18.63
N SER A 138 -30.66 14.12 -18.31
CA SER A 138 -32.06 14.53 -18.34
C SER A 138 -32.16 15.85 -19.09
N ASP A 139 -33.30 15.97 -19.75
CA ASP A 139 -33.95 17.19 -20.27
C ASP A 139 -33.90 17.34 -21.80
N GLU A 140 -35.02 17.55 -22.50
CA GLU A 140 -36.41 17.70 -22.08
C GLU A 140 -37.35 17.62 -23.28
N HIS A 141 -38.61 17.36 -22.95
CA HIS A 141 -39.86 17.36 -23.71
C HIS A 141 -40.07 18.43 -24.80
N GLN A 142 -40.89 18.07 -25.79
CA GLN A 142 -42.04 18.91 -26.17
C GLN A 142 -43.24 18.04 -26.59
N MET A 143 -44.36 18.22 -25.89
CA MET A 143 -45.68 17.67 -26.20
C MET A 143 -46.47 18.60 -27.14
N GLU A 144 -47.53 18.04 -27.74
CA GLU A 144 -48.73 18.72 -28.30
C GLU A 144 -48.56 19.35 -29.70
N VAL A 145 -49.46 19.25 -30.70
CA VAL A 145 -50.93 19.28 -30.74
C VAL A 145 -51.46 18.66 -32.07
N THR A 146 -52.66 18.08 -31.99
CA THR A 146 -53.70 17.85 -33.02
C THR A 146 -53.58 18.50 -34.41
N GLN A 147 -53.74 17.69 -35.46
CA GLN A 147 -54.79 17.80 -36.50
C GLN A 147 -54.86 16.56 -37.38
#